data_AF-W4VA09-F1
#
_entry.id   AF-W4VA09-F1
#
_cell.length_a   1.000
_cell.length_b   1.000
_cell.length_c   1.000
_cell.angle_alpha   90.00
_cell.angle_beta   90.00
_cell.angle_gamma   90.00
#
_symmetry.space_group_name_H-M   'P 1'
#
loop_
_entity.id
_entity.type
_entity.pdbx_description
1 polymer ?
#
loop_
_entity_poly.entity_id
_entity_poly.type
_entity_poly.pdbx_seq_one_letter_code
_entity_poly.pdbx_strand_id
1 'polypeptide(L)'
;MGSQLEPKTVIVLTGFDRKKLTKTLEDIGEKINKLKEEQKDLKLYMSKIDPSKEMTSRQAAEYNSKVQRLSELKGELKSLEEEKKNIARYLKAKGEGEVAITKKVYPNCIIIIKNMQTEIKESCLATTFFAADGEIKRI
;
A
#
# COMPACT_ATOMS: atom_id res chain seq x y z
N MET A 1 23.99 -30.52 -10.65
CA MET A 1 24.58 -29.18 -10.43
C MET A 1 23.99 -28.63 -9.14
N GLY A 2 24.83 -28.15 -8.24
CA GLY A 2 24.66 -28.16 -6.78
C GLY A 2 25.84 -28.88 -6.10
N SER A 3 27.07 -28.38 -6.28
CA SER A 3 28.28 -28.87 -5.60
C SER A 3 28.49 -28.12 -4.28
N GLN A 4 29.08 -28.76 -3.26
CA GLN A 4 29.49 -28.08 -2.01
C GLN A 4 30.51 -26.94 -2.24
N LEU A 5 31.18 -26.94 -3.40
CA LEU A 5 32.13 -25.91 -3.81
C LEU A 5 31.49 -24.74 -4.58
N GLU A 6 30.20 -24.82 -4.95
CA GLU A 6 29.52 -23.71 -5.61
C GLU A 6 29.14 -22.61 -4.59
N PRO A 7 29.32 -21.32 -4.94
CA PRO A 7 28.92 -20.21 -4.09
C PRO A 7 27.41 -20.25 -3.83
N LYS A 8 27.02 -20.09 -2.56
CA LYS A 8 25.61 -20.12 -2.15
C LYS A 8 24.83 -19.00 -2.83
N THR A 9 23.67 -19.34 -3.39
CA THR A 9 22.73 -18.32 -3.87
C THR A 9 21.93 -17.78 -2.69
N VAL A 10 22.01 -16.48 -2.42
CA VAL A 10 21.27 -15.84 -1.32
C VAL A 10 20.21 -14.91 -1.90
N ILE A 11 18.95 -15.16 -1.57
CA ILE A 11 17.81 -14.32 -1.92
C ILE A 11 17.41 -13.54 -0.67
N VAL A 12 17.45 -12.21 -0.76
CA VAL A 12 17.11 -11.33 0.36
C VAL A 12 15.87 -10.52 0.02
N LEU A 13 14.82 -10.67 0.81
CA LEU A 13 13.60 -9.88 0.76
C LEU A 13 13.47 -9.10 2.07
N THR A 14 13.42 -7.77 2.00
CA THR A 14 13.27 -6.90 3.19
C THR A 14 11.97 -7.18 3.95
N GLY A 15 10.91 -7.56 3.23
CA GLY A 15 9.58 -7.76 3.80
C GLY A 15 8.93 -6.45 4.23
N PHE A 16 7.81 -6.56 4.95
CA PHE A 16 7.08 -5.42 5.52
C PHE A 16 6.41 -5.79 6.84
N ASP A 17 6.12 -4.78 7.66
CA ASP A 17 5.30 -4.97 8.86
C ASP A 17 3.81 -4.94 8.47
N ARG A 18 3.18 -6.12 8.47
CA ARG A 18 1.78 -6.27 8.10
C ARG A 18 0.86 -5.49 9.03
N LYS A 19 1.14 -5.48 10.35
CA LYS A 19 0.31 -4.77 11.34
C LYS A 19 0.38 -3.27 11.12
N LYS A 20 1.59 -2.75 10.87
CA LYS A 20 1.80 -1.33 10.56
C LYS A 20 1.05 -0.92 9.30
N LEU A 21 1.18 -1.69 8.21
CA LEU A 21 0.49 -1.40 6.96
C LEU A 21 -1.04 -1.49 7.08
N THR A 22 -1.57 -2.45 7.83
CA THR A 22 -3.02 -2.54 8.12
C THR A 22 -3.49 -1.29 8.86
N LYS A 23 -2.77 -0.87 9.90
CA LYS A 23 -3.11 0.36 10.64
C LYS A 23 -3.06 1.59 9.74
N THR A 24 -2.02 1.74 8.93
CA THR A 24 -1.93 2.84 7.96
C THR A 24 -3.09 2.82 6.95
N LEU A 25 -3.55 1.64 6.53
CA LEU A 25 -4.70 1.51 5.64
C LEU A 25 -6.01 2.00 6.31
N GLU A 26 -6.20 1.69 7.59
CA GLU A 26 -7.32 2.17 8.40
C GLU A 26 -7.27 3.70 8.54
N ASP A 27 -6.11 4.25 8.93
CA ASP A 27 -5.89 5.69 9.09
C ASP A 27 -6.17 6.47 7.77
N ILE A 28 -5.71 5.93 6.63
CA ILE A 28 -6.00 6.51 5.31
C ILE A 28 -7.50 6.44 5.00
N GLY A 29 -8.16 5.34 5.35
CA GLY A 29 -9.61 5.19 5.19
C GLY A 29 -10.40 6.25 5.95
N GLU A 30 -10.05 6.48 7.22
CA GLU A 30 -10.66 7.53 8.03
C GLU A 30 -10.41 8.92 7.44
N LYS A 31 -9.17 9.19 6.98
CA LYS A 31 -8.83 10.47 6.37
C LYS A 31 -9.62 10.72 5.09
N ILE A 32 -9.74 9.72 4.22
CA ILE A 32 -10.57 9.79 3.00
C ILE A 32 -12.02 10.12 3.36
N ASN A 33 -12.59 9.48 4.39
CA ASN A 33 -13.97 9.75 4.80
C ASN A 33 -14.15 11.20 5.26
N LYS A 34 -13.22 11.72 6.08
CA LYS A 34 -13.24 13.13 6.53
C LYS A 34 -13.18 14.10 5.35
N LEU A 35 -12.28 13.88 4.39
CA LEU A 35 -12.16 14.74 3.20
C LEU A 35 -13.39 14.64 2.28
N LYS A 36 -14.06 13.48 2.22
CA LYS A 36 -15.31 13.30 1.47
C LYS A 36 -16.47 14.08 2.09
N GLU A 37 -16.59 14.09 3.41
CA GLU A 37 -17.59 14.93 4.09
C GLU A 37 -17.30 16.42 3.89
N GLU A 38 -16.05 16.86 4.03
CA GLU A 38 -15.67 18.26 3.75
C GLU A 38 -16.01 18.64 2.29
N GLN A 39 -15.70 17.77 1.33
CA GLN A 39 -16.03 17.99 -0.07
C GLN A 39 -17.55 18.11 -0.29
N LYS A 40 -18.35 17.30 0.39
CA LYS A 40 -19.82 17.32 0.32
C LYS A 40 -20.38 18.62 0.89
N ASP A 41 -19.87 19.07 2.03
CA ASP A 41 -20.29 20.33 2.65
C ASP A 41 -19.97 21.54 1.77
N LEU A 42 -18.79 21.57 1.15
CA LEU A 42 -18.41 22.63 0.21
C LEU A 42 -19.29 22.62 -1.05
N LYS A 43 -19.60 21.44 -1.61
CA LYS A 43 -20.51 21.32 -2.75
C LYS A 43 -21.92 21.79 -2.40
N LEU A 44 -22.43 21.43 -1.22
CA LEU A 44 -23.75 21.85 -0.74
C LEU A 44 -23.80 23.37 -0.50
N TYR A 45 -22.73 23.96 0.03
CA TYR A 45 -22.62 25.41 0.15
C TYR A 45 -22.71 26.07 -1.24
N MET A 46 -21.94 25.58 -2.21
CA MET A 46 -21.92 26.15 -3.56
C MET A 46 -23.23 25.97 -4.31
N SER A 47 -23.96 24.87 -4.10
CA SER A 47 -25.26 24.65 -4.75
C SER A 47 -26.38 25.55 -4.23
N LYS A 48 -26.21 26.16 -3.05
CA LYS A 48 -27.16 27.11 -2.47
C LYS A 48 -26.98 28.54 -3.00
N ILE A 49 -25.92 28.78 -3.78
CA ILE A 49 -25.67 30.09 -4.37
C ILE A 49 -26.52 30.23 -5.62
N ASP A 50 -27.32 31.28 -5.65
CA ASP A 50 -28.15 31.63 -6.80
C ASP A 50 -27.28 32.25 -7.91
N PRO A 51 -27.16 31.62 -9.09
CA PRO A 51 -26.36 32.15 -10.20
C PRO A 51 -26.96 33.42 -10.83
N SER A 52 -28.23 33.74 -10.55
CA SER A 52 -28.90 34.95 -11.06
C SER A 52 -28.67 36.18 -10.18
N LYS A 53 -28.08 36.01 -9.00
CA LYS A 53 -27.87 37.08 -8.03
C LYS A 53 -26.44 37.60 -8.10
N GLU A 54 -26.29 38.92 -8.28
CA GLU A 54 -24.97 39.55 -8.23
C GLU A 54 -24.32 39.33 -6.86
N MET A 55 -23.10 38.79 -6.87
CA MET A 55 -22.30 38.60 -5.67
C MET A 55 -21.56 39.88 -5.30
N THR A 56 -21.57 40.23 -4.02
CA THR A 56 -20.64 41.24 -3.49
C THR A 56 -19.18 40.76 -3.63
N SER A 57 -18.22 41.68 -3.66
CA SER A 57 -16.79 41.34 -3.72
C SER A 57 -16.34 40.38 -2.62
N ARG A 58 -16.93 40.50 -1.42
CA ARG A 58 -16.66 39.61 -0.29
C ARG A 58 -17.21 38.19 -0.52
N GLN A 59 -18.43 38.07 -1.05
CA GLN A 59 -19.02 36.77 -1.40
C GLN A 59 -18.27 36.08 -2.54
N ALA A 60 -17.85 36.84 -3.55
CA ALA A 60 -17.03 36.32 -4.64
C ALA A 60 -15.67 35.80 -4.14
N ALA A 61 -15.02 36.52 -3.22
CA ALA A 61 -13.77 36.06 -2.60
C ALA A 61 -13.96 34.77 -1.79
N GLU A 62 -15.03 34.68 -0.98
CA GLU A 62 -15.34 33.48 -0.21
C GLU A 62 -15.64 32.29 -1.13
N TYR A 63 -16.43 32.49 -2.18
CA TYR A 63 -16.72 31.47 -3.19
C TYR A 63 -15.44 30.94 -3.84
N ASN A 64 -14.58 31.85 -4.31
CA ASN A 64 -13.31 31.50 -4.95
C ASN A 64 -12.40 30.71 -3.99
N SER A 65 -12.34 31.08 -2.72
CA SER A 65 -11.57 30.33 -1.71
C SER A 65 -12.08 28.89 -1.53
N LYS A 66 -13.40 28.69 -1.57
CA LYS A 66 -14.03 27.36 -1.47
C LYS A 66 -13.84 26.54 -2.74
N VAL A 67 -13.86 27.17 -3.91
CA VAL A 67 -13.51 26.53 -5.19
C VAL A 67 -12.06 26.04 -5.16
N GLN A 68 -11.13 26.89 -4.69
CA GLN A 68 -9.74 26.51 -4.52
C GLN A 68 -9.60 25.31 -3.56
N ARG A 69 -10.25 25.38 -2.39
CA ARG A 69 -10.24 24.27 -1.41
C ARG A 69 -10.79 22.98 -2.00
N LEU A 70 -11.86 23.04 -2.82
CA LEU A 70 -12.36 21.87 -3.53
C LEU A 70 -11.35 21.27 -4.51
N SER A 71 -10.55 22.11 -5.17
CA SER A 71 -9.46 21.65 -6.05
C SER A 71 -8.39 20.92 -5.26
N GLU A 72 -7.97 21.48 -4.12
CA GLU A 72 -6.99 20.88 -3.21
C GLU A 72 -7.49 19.53 -2.68
N LEU A 73 -8.74 19.48 -2.19
CA LEU A 73 -9.37 18.24 -1.71
C LEU A 73 -9.39 17.14 -2.76
N LYS A 74 -9.63 17.47 -4.04
CA LYS A 74 -9.56 16.48 -5.12
C LYS A 74 -8.15 15.93 -5.29
N GLY A 75 -7.12 16.77 -5.18
CA GLY A 75 -5.73 16.36 -5.22
C GLY A 75 -5.37 15.45 -4.04
N GLU A 76 -5.72 15.86 -2.82
CA GLU A 76 -5.51 15.09 -1.60
C GLU A 76 -6.18 13.72 -1.66
N LEU A 77 -7.46 13.67 -2.04
CA LEU A 77 -8.22 12.42 -2.20
C LEU A 77 -7.58 11.49 -3.23
N LYS A 78 -7.14 12.03 -4.38
CA LYS A 78 -6.47 11.23 -5.42
C LYS A 78 -5.18 10.61 -4.89
N SER A 79 -4.38 11.38 -4.14
CA SER A 79 -3.14 10.89 -3.54
C SER A 79 -3.41 9.78 -2.52
N LEU A 80 -4.40 9.97 -1.64
CA LEU A 80 -4.75 8.99 -0.60
C LEU A 80 -5.32 7.69 -1.19
N GLU A 81 -6.15 7.77 -2.23
CA GLU A 81 -6.68 6.57 -2.89
C GLU A 81 -5.57 5.78 -3.60
N GLU A 82 -4.56 6.45 -4.18
CA GLU A 82 -3.41 5.78 -4.78
C GLU A 82 -2.50 5.15 -3.70
N GLU A 83 -2.27 5.84 -2.58
CA GLU A 83 -1.55 5.29 -1.44
C GLU A 83 -2.25 4.06 -0.86
N LYS A 84 -3.57 4.16 -0.62
CA LYS A 84 -4.42 3.05 -0.18
C LYS A 84 -4.30 1.84 -1.10
N LYS A 85 -4.37 2.06 -2.41
CA LYS A 85 -4.23 1.00 -3.43
C LYS A 85 -2.85 0.35 -3.38
N ASN A 86 -1.79 1.13 -3.17
CA ASN A 86 -0.44 0.62 -3.07
C ASN A 86 -0.25 -0.23 -1.80
N ILE A 87 -0.71 0.23 -0.64
CA ILE A 87 -0.67 -0.55 0.61
C ILE A 87 -1.49 -1.84 0.46
N ALA A 88 -2.68 -1.76 -0.12
CA ALA A 88 -3.52 -2.93 -0.37
C ALA A 88 -2.82 -3.97 -1.26
N ARG A 89 -1.98 -3.56 -2.22
CA ARG A 89 -1.18 -4.48 -3.03
C ARG A 89 -0.13 -5.22 -2.21
N TYR A 90 0.58 -4.53 -1.31
CA TYR A 90 1.54 -5.19 -0.40
C TYR A 90 0.86 -6.23 0.49
N LEU A 91 -0.31 -5.90 1.04
CA LEU A 91 -1.08 -6.79 1.91
C LEU A 91 -1.63 -8.05 1.19
N LYS A 92 -1.59 -8.11 -0.15
CA LYS A 92 -1.92 -9.35 -0.90
C LYS A 92 -0.86 -10.43 -0.76
N ALA A 93 0.41 -10.05 -0.53
CA ALA A 93 1.47 -11.01 -0.29
C ALA A 93 1.16 -11.81 0.98
N LYS A 94 1.56 -13.09 1.01
CA LYS A 94 1.42 -13.93 2.21
C LYS A 94 2.34 -13.43 3.32
N GLY A 95 1.80 -13.40 4.54
CA GLY A 95 2.58 -13.04 5.72
C GLY A 95 3.20 -11.64 5.65
N GLU A 96 4.48 -11.52 6.00
CA GLU A 96 5.27 -10.29 5.96
C GLU A 96 6.14 -10.16 4.70
N GLY A 97 5.90 -11.01 3.70
CA GLY A 97 6.66 -11.08 2.47
C GLY A 97 6.72 -12.50 1.95
N GLU A 98 6.77 -12.65 0.63
CA GLU A 98 6.83 -13.95 -0.04
C GLU A 98 7.84 -13.97 -1.19
N VAL A 99 8.43 -15.14 -1.42
CA VAL A 99 9.31 -15.46 -2.55
C VAL A 99 8.72 -16.66 -3.25
N ALA A 100 8.18 -16.45 -4.46
CA ALA A 100 7.62 -17.50 -5.30
C ALA A 100 8.66 -18.03 -6.29
N ILE A 101 9.06 -19.29 -6.13
CA ILE A 101 9.88 -20.00 -7.12
C ILE A 101 8.95 -20.58 -8.16
N THR A 102 9.05 -20.11 -9.41
CA THR A 102 8.15 -20.52 -10.50
C THR A 102 8.60 -21.78 -11.23
N LYS A 103 9.88 -22.14 -11.11
CA LYS A 103 10.49 -23.33 -11.75
C LYS A 103 11.07 -24.24 -10.69
N LYS A 104 12.38 -24.44 -10.71
CA LYS A 104 13.14 -25.26 -9.78
C LYS A 104 14.11 -24.39 -9.00
N VAL A 105 14.22 -24.66 -7.70
CA VAL A 105 15.34 -24.19 -6.90
C VAL A 105 16.18 -25.40 -6.51
N TYR A 106 17.50 -25.22 -6.54
CA TYR A 106 18.45 -26.27 -6.18
C TYR A 106 18.86 -26.15 -4.71
N PRO A 107 19.44 -27.21 -4.11
CA PRO A 107 20.05 -27.13 -2.80
C PRO A 107 21.11 -26.03 -2.72
N ASN A 108 21.50 -25.65 -1.50
CA ASN A 108 22.52 -24.63 -1.24
C ASN A 108 22.08 -23.19 -1.57
N CYS A 109 20.77 -22.95 -1.55
CA CYS A 109 20.16 -21.62 -1.63
C CYS A 109 19.69 -21.17 -0.25
N ILE A 110 19.88 -19.90 0.09
CA ILE A 110 19.39 -19.28 1.33
C ILE A 110 18.31 -18.28 0.95
N ILE A 111 17.15 -18.37 1.60
CA ILE A 111 16.08 -17.38 1.51
C ILE A 111 16.03 -16.62 2.82
N ILE A 112 16.16 -15.30 2.74
CA ILE A 112 16.04 -14.37 3.86
C ILE A 112 14.80 -13.51 3.61
N ILE A 113 13.86 -13.53 4.55
CA ILE A 113 12.69 -12.65 4.55
C ILE A 113 12.69 -11.88 5.87
N LYS A 114 12.83 -10.55 5.79
CA LYS A 114 12.98 -9.65 6.96
C LYS A 114 14.25 -10.01 7.76
N ASN A 115 14.08 -10.52 8.97
CA ASN A 115 15.16 -10.98 9.86
C ASN A 115 15.17 -12.52 10.02
N MET A 116 14.35 -13.23 9.25
CA MET A 116 14.28 -14.69 9.25
C MET A 116 15.04 -15.26 8.05
N GLN A 117 15.68 -16.41 8.24
CA GLN A 117 16.40 -17.11 7.17
C GLN A 117 16.07 -18.60 7.15
N THR A 118 16.09 -19.18 5.95
CA THR A 118 15.97 -20.63 5.76
C THR A 118 16.90 -21.09 4.65
N GLU A 119 17.45 -22.29 4.78
CA GLU A 119 18.31 -22.91 3.78
C GLU A 119 17.54 -24.01 3.05
N ILE A 120 17.66 -24.00 1.73
CA ILE A 120 17.11 -25.02 0.86
C ILE A 120 18.10 -26.18 0.82
N LYS A 121 17.77 -27.25 1.54
CA LYS A 121 18.59 -28.47 1.62
C LYS A 121 18.31 -29.44 0.47
N GLU A 122 17.09 -29.43 -0.05
CA GLU A 122 16.63 -30.30 -1.12
C GLU A 122 16.01 -29.46 -2.23
N SER A 123 16.21 -29.86 -3.48
CA SER A 123 15.58 -29.16 -4.60
C SER A 123 14.07 -29.27 -4.53
N CYS A 124 13.38 -28.14 -4.68
CA CYS A 124 11.92 -28.10 -4.79
C CYS A 124 11.47 -27.38 -6.06
N LEU A 125 10.25 -27.70 -6.49
CA LEU A 125 9.61 -27.17 -7.69
C LEU A 125 8.43 -26.30 -7.28
N ALA A 126 8.23 -25.19 -7.98
CA ALA A 126 7.02 -24.37 -7.86
C ALA A 126 6.62 -23.97 -6.42
N THR A 127 7.61 -23.77 -5.52
CA THR A 127 7.38 -23.55 -4.09
C THR A 127 7.35 -22.07 -3.74
N THR A 128 6.43 -21.66 -2.88
CA THR A 128 6.39 -20.29 -2.35
C THR A 128 6.81 -20.27 -0.88
N PHE A 129 7.85 -19.50 -0.58
CA PHE A 129 8.31 -19.25 0.79
C PHE A 129 7.74 -17.93 1.30
N PHE A 130 7.26 -17.88 2.54
CA PHE A 130 6.70 -16.67 3.11
C PHE A 130 6.95 -16.59 4.62
N ALA A 131 7.05 -15.36 5.13
CA ALA A 131 7.30 -15.10 6.55
C ALA A 131 5.98 -14.97 7.32
N ALA A 132 5.70 -15.88 8.26
CA ALA A 132 4.51 -15.82 9.10
C ALA A 132 4.79 -16.42 10.48
N ASP A 133 4.19 -15.86 11.53
CA ASP A 133 4.30 -16.33 12.92
C ASP A 133 5.75 -16.43 13.45
N GLY A 134 6.65 -15.58 12.94
CA GLY A 134 8.06 -15.56 13.35
C GLY A 134 8.94 -16.62 12.67
N GLU A 135 8.43 -17.31 11.66
CA GLU A 135 9.16 -18.33 10.89
C GLU A 135 8.93 -18.20 9.38
N ILE A 136 9.83 -18.81 8.59
CA ILE A 136 9.62 -18.97 7.15
C ILE A 136 8.87 -20.28 6.90
N LYS A 137 7.65 -20.15 6.38
CA LYS A 137 6.79 -21.25 5.95
C LYS A 137 6.91 -21.44 4.44
N ARG A 138 6.52 -22.61 3.96
CA ARG A 138 6.48 -22.94 2.52
C ARG A 138 5.17 -23.60 2.14
N ILE A 139 4.67 -23.31 0.93
CA ILE A 139 3.61 -24.07 0.26
C ILE A 139 4.03 -24.48 -1.15
#